data_AF-A0A7Y9R3M4-F1
#
_entry.id   AF-A0A7Y9R3M4-F1
#
_cell.length_a   1.000
_cell.length_b   1.000
_cell.length_c   1.000
_cell.angle_alpha   90.00
_cell.angle_beta   90.00
_cell.angle_gamma   90.00
#
_symmetry.space_group_name_H-M   'P 1'
#
loop_
_entity.id
_entity.type
_entity.pdbx_description
1 polymer ?
#
loop_
_entity_poly.entity_id
_entity_poly.type
_entity_poly.pdbx_seq_one_letter_code
_entity_poly.pdbx_strand_id
1 'polypeptide(L)'
;MDAIDSLEAAFEQSLDLPEAMLEALPDEDSRWQCIVQRLWQRQIVPASVGVEQVRTLFRVWETAEDNHERYQPGARVQAPVWALRASDRHHDTPAWLLDDAQWDWQPHAHFPVHVQWVAGNHNTMLNEPQVRELAGVVRQALGS
;
A
#
# COMPACT_ATOMS: atom_id res chain seq x y z
N MET A 1 0.48 1.59 -16.35
CA MET A 1 -0.68 1.24 -15.52
C MET A 1 -1.64 2.40 -15.63
N ASP A 2 -2.92 2.16 -15.92
CA ASP A 2 -3.88 3.25 -16.12
C ASP A 2 -4.18 3.95 -14.77
N ALA A 3 -4.61 5.21 -14.83
CA ALA A 3 -4.93 5.98 -13.64
C ALA A 3 -6.10 5.39 -12.85
N ILE A 4 -7.04 4.72 -13.54
CA ILE A 4 -8.11 3.96 -12.89
C ILE A 4 -7.54 2.78 -12.11
N ASP A 5 -6.74 1.92 -12.75
CA ASP A 5 -6.20 0.69 -12.12
C ASP A 5 -5.46 1.01 -10.82
N SER A 6 -4.64 2.06 -10.87
CA SER A 6 -3.87 2.58 -9.75
C SER A 6 -4.74 3.07 -8.59
N LEU A 7 -5.84 3.78 -8.90
CA LEU A 7 -6.77 4.28 -7.89
C LEU A 7 -7.61 3.13 -7.31
N GLU A 8 -8.06 2.19 -8.14
CA GLU A 8 -8.77 0.99 -7.69
C GLU A 8 -7.90 0.13 -6.78
N ALA A 9 -6.62 -0.05 -7.12
CA ALA A 9 -5.63 -0.72 -6.28
C ALA A 9 -5.40 0.02 -4.96
N ALA A 10 -5.21 1.34 -5.00
CA ALA A 10 -4.96 2.14 -3.81
C ALA A 10 -6.15 2.17 -2.82
N PHE A 11 -7.39 2.09 -3.32
CA PHE A 11 -8.60 2.14 -2.49
C PHE A 11 -9.24 0.76 -2.26
N GLU A 12 -8.66 -0.31 -2.81
CA GLU A 12 -9.20 -1.68 -2.80
C GLU A 12 -10.69 -1.74 -3.23
N GLN A 13 -11.09 -0.84 -4.11
CA GLN A 13 -12.48 -0.66 -4.52
C GLN A 13 -12.55 -0.33 -6.00
N SER A 14 -13.38 -1.07 -6.74
CA SER A 14 -13.64 -0.72 -8.13
C SER A 14 -14.45 0.56 -8.26
N LEU A 15 -14.01 1.42 -9.18
CA LEU A 15 -14.71 2.61 -9.61
C LEU A 15 -15.82 2.29 -10.62
N ASP A 16 -15.83 1.08 -11.20
CA ASP A 16 -16.72 0.68 -12.31
C ASP A 16 -16.73 1.73 -13.42
N LEU A 17 -15.55 2.21 -13.80
CA LEU A 17 -15.34 3.16 -14.89
C LEU A 17 -14.67 2.45 -16.06
N PRO A 18 -15.41 2.13 -17.14
CA PRO A 18 -14.81 1.56 -18.34
C PRO A 18 -13.84 2.55 -18.98
N GLU A 19 -12.68 2.08 -19.42
CA GLU A 19 -11.68 2.89 -20.12
C GLU A 19 -12.30 3.65 -21.32
N ALA A 20 -13.13 2.97 -22.13
CA ALA A 20 -13.85 3.56 -23.25
C ALA A 20 -14.75 4.76 -22.86
N MET A 21 -15.26 4.81 -21.62
CA MET A 21 -16.05 5.94 -21.13
C MET A 21 -15.14 7.16 -20.85
N LEU A 22 -13.92 6.95 -20.36
CA LEU A 22 -12.95 8.02 -20.18
C LEU A 22 -12.35 8.49 -21.51
N GLU A 23 -12.06 7.56 -22.43
CA GLU A 23 -11.54 7.88 -23.76
C GLU A 23 -12.52 8.71 -24.61
N ALA A 24 -13.83 8.54 -24.38
CA ALA A 24 -14.86 9.33 -25.05
C ALA A 24 -14.94 10.79 -24.56
N LEU A 25 -14.28 11.15 -23.45
CA LEU A 25 -14.28 12.50 -22.92
C LEU A 25 -13.25 13.39 -23.65
N PRO A 26 -13.59 14.66 -23.91
CA PRO A 26 -12.86 15.51 -24.87
C PRO A 26 -11.46 15.91 -24.41
N ASP A 27 -11.22 15.99 -23.10
CA ASP A 27 -9.98 16.47 -22.51
C ASP A 27 -9.68 15.77 -21.18
N GLU A 28 -8.47 16.00 -20.67
CA GLU A 28 -7.98 15.40 -19.43
C GLU A 28 -8.76 15.88 -18.20
N ASP A 29 -9.13 17.16 -18.15
CA ASP A 29 -9.85 17.74 -17.02
C ASP A 29 -11.25 17.11 -16.89
N SER A 30 -11.93 16.87 -18.02
CA SER A 30 -13.21 16.15 -18.08
C SER A 30 -13.10 14.72 -17.56
N ARG A 31 -12.00 14.02 -17.91
CA ARG A 31 -11.72 12.66 -17.39
C ARG A 31 -11.51 12.68 -15.87
N TRP A 32 -10.71 13.60 -15.37
CA TRP A 32 -10.49 13.74 -13.93
C TRP A 32 -11.76 14.14 -13.16
N GLN A 33 -12.59 15.02 -13.71
CA GLN A 33 -13.89 15.35 -13.14
C GLN A 33 -14.79 14.12 -13.03
N CYS A 34 -14.83 13.29 -14.07
CA CYS A 34 -15.57 12.03 -14.06
C CYS A 34 -15.07 11.07 -12.97
N ILE A 35 -13.76 10.90 -12.84
CA ILE A 35 -13.12 10.06 -11.80
C ILE A 35 -13.50 10.56 -10.40
N VAL A 36 -13.34 11.86 -10.13
CA VAL A 36 -13.67 12.46 -8.82
C VAL A 36 -15.15 12.31 -8.50
N GLN A 37 -16.03 12.56 -9.47
CA GLN A 37 -17.47 12.35 -9.30
C GLN A 37 -17.78 10.91 -8.93
N ARG A 38 -17.10 9.93 -9.54
CA ARG A 38 -17.27 8.52 -9.22
C ARG A 38 -16.76 8.17 -7.82
N LEU A 39 -15.60 8.69 -7.43
CA LEU A 39 -15.06 8.53 -6.07
C LEU A 39 -16.04 9.05 -5.01
N TRP A 40 -16.70 10.18 -5.26
CA TRP A 40 -17.76 10.70 -4.37
C TRP A 40 -19.00 9.80 -4.33
N GLN A 41 -19.48 9.36 -5.50
CA GLN A 41 -20.66 8.49 -5.60
C GLN A 41 -20.47 7.16 -4.87
N ARG A 42 -19.23 6.65 -4.86
CA ARG A 42 -18.84 5.43 -4.14
C ARG A 42 -18.48 5.68 -2.67
N GLN A 43 -18.50 6.94 -2.22
CA GLN A 43 -18.10 7.34 -0.86
C GLN A 43 -16.67 6.94 -0.50
N ILE A 44 -15.80 6.77 -1.50
CA ILE A 44 -14.38 6.46 -1.32
C ILE A 44 -13.64 7.68 -0.77
N VAL A 45 -14.01 8.87 -1.24
CA VAL A 45 -13.51 10.15 -0.73
C VAL A 45 -14.67 11.09 -0.37
N PRO A 46 -14.49 12.01 0.60
CA PRO A 46 -15.50 13.02 0.90
C PRO A 46 -15.83 13.90 -0.30
N ALA A 47 -17.07 14.37 -0.41
CA ALA A 47 -17.52 15.28 -1.47
C ALA A 47 -16.79 16.64 -1.50
N SER A 48 -16.02 16.97 -0.46
CA SER A 48 -15.15 18.14 -0.41
C SER A 48 -13.83 17.96 -1.17
N VAL A 49 -13.47 16.74 -1.58
CA VAL A 49 -12.21 16.45 -2.26
C VAL A 49 -12.31 16.83 -3.73
N GLY A 50 -11.52 17.81 -4.17
CA GLY A 50 -11.50 18.30 -5.55
C GLY A 50 -10.56 17.53 -6.49
N VAL A 51 -10.67 17.82 -7.79
CA VAL A 51 -9.87 17.24 -8.88
C VAL A 51 -8.36 17.32 -8.61
N GLU A 52 -7.86 18.50 -8.25
CA GLU A 52 -6.41 18.70 -8.04
C GLU A 52 -5.86 17.87 -6.86
N GLN A 53 -6.68 17.60 -5.84
CA GLN A 53 -6.28 16.75 -4.72
C GLN A 53 -6.14 15.30 -5.17
N VAL A 54 -7.10 14.80 -5.96
CA VAL A 54 -7.04 13.44 -6.51
C VAL A 54 -5.87 13.29 -7.49
N ARG A 55 -5.65 14.26 -8.39
CA ARG A 55 -4.48 14.27 -9.30
C ARG A 55 -3.15 14.26 -8.57
N THR A 56 -3.07 14.99 -7.46
CA THR A 56 -1.85 15.05 -6.65
C THR A 56 -1.62 13.72 -5.93
N LEU A 57 -2.65 13.13 -5.33
CA LEU A 57 -2.56 11.82 -4.70
C LEU A 57 -2.13 10.75 -5.71
N PHE A 58 -2.73 10.76 -6.90
CA PHE A 58 -2.39 9.84 -7.98
C PHE A 58 -0.92 9.96 -8.40
N ARG A 59 -0.42 11.18 -8.62
CA ARG A 59 1.00 11.41 -8.94
C ARG A 59 1.95 10.93 -7.85
N VAL A 60 1.59 11.12 -6.57
CA VAL A 60 2.38 10.59 -5.45
C VAL A 60 2.45 9.07 -5.51
N TRP A 61 1.33 8.42 -5.80
CA TRP A 61 1.26 6.98 -5.92
C TRP A 61 2.08 6.46 -7.11
N GLU A 62 1.92 7.02 -8.32
CA GLU A 62 2.74 6.64 -9.49
C GLU A 62 4.23 6.79 -9.20
N THR A 63 4.62 7.91 -8.58
CA THR A 63 6.03 8.15 -8.22
C THR A 63 6.52 7.14 -7.18
N ALA A 64 5.69 6.74 -6.23
CA ALA A 64 6.03 5.75 -5.22
C ALA A 64 6.22 4.35 -5.84
N GLU A 65 5.36 3.95 -6.77
CA GLU A 65 5.48 2.69 -7.53
C GLU A 65 6.74 2.67 -8.39
N ASP A 66 6.98 3.74 -9.18
CA ASP A 66 8.19 3.89 -9.99
C ASP A 66 9.47 3.78 -9.14
N ASN A 67 9.44 4.36 -7.94
CA ASN A 67 10.54 4.27 -6.99
C ASN A 67 10.67 2.86 -6.40
N HIS A 68 9.56 2.20 -6.09
CA HIS A 68 9.54 0.84 -5.56
C HIS A 68 10.17 -0.15 -6.55
N GLU A 69 9.77 -0.09 -7.83
CA GLU A 69 10.30 -0.97 -8.89
C GLU A 69 11.80 -0.77 -9.13
N ARG A 70 12.29 0.46 -9.01
CA ARG A 70 13.68 0.82 -9.28
C ARG A 70 14.59 0.71 -8.06
N TYR A 71 14.02 0.60 -6.85
CA TYR A 71 14.81 0.60 -5.64
C TYR A 71 15.65 -0.67 -5.52
N GLN A 72 16.97 -0.47 -5.40
CA GLN A 72 17.94 -1.53 -5.17
C GLN A 72 18.83 -1.09 -4.00
N PRO A 73 18.80 -1.78 -2.84
CA PRO A 73 19.62 -1.41 -1.69
C PRO A 73 21.12 -1.43 -2.04
N GLY A 74 21.75 -0.26 -2.08
CA GLY A 74 23.19 -0.13 -2.38
C GLY A 74 24.11 -0.55 -1.24
N ALA A 75 23.57 -0.68 -0.03
CA ALA A 75 24.28 -1.14 1.16
C ALA A 75 23.36 -1.97 2.05
N ARG A 76 23.97 -2.85 2.84
CA ARG A 76 23.25 -3.61 3.86
C ARG A 76 22.98 -2.74 5.09
N VAL A 77 21.85 -3.00 5.74
CA VAL A 77 21.42 -2.33 6.97
C VAL A 77 22.38 -2.69 8.11
N GLN A 78 22.93 -1.65 8.77
CA GLN A 78 23.88 -1.75 9.90
C GLN A 78 23.17 -1.71 11.26
N ALA A 79 21.98 -2.29 11.37
CA ALA A 79 21.19 -2.31 12.59
C ALA A 79 20.38 -3.63 12.67
N PRO A 80 19.95 -4.04 13.88
CA PRO A 80 19.00 -5.14 14.02
C PRO A 80 17.70 -4.85 13.25
N VAL A 81 17.20 -5.85 12.52
CA VAL A 81 15.95 -5.74 11.74
C VAL A 81 14.91 -6.66 12.36
N TRP A 82 13.73 -6.09 12.63
CA TRP A 82 12.55 -6.82 13.08
C TRP A 82 11.48 -6.76 11.99
N ALA A 83 11.16 -7.89 11.39
CA ALA A 83 10.06 -8.06 10.45
C ALA A 83 8.80 -8.47 11.23
N LEU A 84 7.85 -7.55 11.34
CA LEU A 84 6.54 -7.79 11.95
C LEU A 84 5.58 -8.29 10.87
N ARG A 85 5.23 -9.56 10.91
CA ARG A 85 4.49 -10.23 9.85
C ARG A 85 3.07 -10.57 10.28
N ALA A 86 2.11 -10.23 9.43
CA ALA A 86 0.71 -10.59 9.63
C ALA A 86 0.52 -12.12 9.58
N SER A 87 -0.20 -12.70 10.53
CA SER A 87 -0.48 -14.13 10.61
C SER A 87 -1.55 -14.58 9.62
N ASP A 88 -2.51 -13.71 9.33
CA ASP A 88 -3.58 -13.99 8.39
C ASP A 88 -3.19 -13.51 7.00
N ARG A 89 -3.60 -14.27 5.98
CA ARG A 89 -3.36 -13.90 4.58
C ARG A 89 -4.37 -12.83 4.16
N HIS A 90 -3.90 -11.84 3.43
CA HIS A 90 -4.80 -11.07 2.58
C HIS A 90 -5.09 -11.89 1.32
N HIS A 91 -6.29 -11.75 0.76
CA HIS A 91 -6.70 -12.53 -0.40
C HIS A 91 -5.78 -12.30 -1.62
N ASP A 92 -5.23 -11.09 -1.72
CA ASP A 92 -4.31 -10.70 -2.79
C ASP A 92 -2.84 -10.95 -2.49
N THR A 93 -2.49 -11.55 -1.34
CA THR A 93 -1.08 -11.80 -1.01
C THR A 93 -0.47 -12.79 -2.02
N PRO A 94 0.52 -12.37 -2.82
CA PRO A 94 1.20 -13.25 -3.78
C PRO A 94 1.82 -14.48 -3.11
N ALA A 95 1.77 -15.62 -3.77
CA ALA A 95 2.28 -16.87 -3.20
C ALA A 95 3.79 -16.81 -2.86
N TRP A 96 4.59 -16.11 -3.67
CA TRP A 96 6.04 -15.96 -3.43
C TRP A 96 6.38 -15.22 -2.13
N LEU A 97 5.48 -14.36 -1.63
CA LEU A 97 5.63 -13.69 -0.32
C LEU A 97 5.39 -14.64 0.87
N LEU A 98 4.97 -15.88 0.60
CA LEU A 98 4.72 -16.89 1.63
C LEU A 98 5.93 -17.78 1.89
N ASP A 99 6.75 -17.98 0.86
CA ASP A 99 7.85 -18.95 0.85
C ASP A 99 9.00 -18.53 1.78
N ASP A 100 9.20 -17.23 1.98
CA ASP A 100 10.18 -16.69 2.93
C ASP A 100 9.50 -15.89 4.04
N ALA A 101 9.69 -16.35 5.28
CA ALA A 101 9.21 -15.64 6.46
C ALA A 101 9.92 -14.34 6.77
N GLN A 102 11.11 -14.14 6.20
CA GLN A 102 11.88 -12.93 6.30
C GLN A 102 11.70 -12.03 5.09
N TRP A 103 10.82 -12.33 4.12
CA TRP A 103 10.59 -11.53 2.91
C TRP A 103 11.89 -11.05 2.21
N ASP A 104 12.87 -11.94 2.12
CA ASP A 104 14.19 -11.70 1.53
C ASP A 104 14.98 -10.56 2.22
N TRP A 105 14.67 -10.22 3.47
CA TRP A 105 15.41 -9.18 4.20
C TRP A 105 16.83 -9.59 4.59
N GLN A 106 17.10 -10.89 4.73
CA GLN A 106 18.38 -11.37 5.28
C GLN A 106 19.60 -11.04 4.40
N PRO A 107 19.57 -11.17 3.06
CA PRO A 107 20.63 -10.69 2.18
C PRO A 107 20.96 -9.19 2.32
N HIS A 108 20.02 -8.39 2.82
CA HIS A 108 20.11 -6.94 2.98
C HIS A 108 20.46 -6.47 4.40
N ALA A 109 20.63 -7.39 5.36
CA ALA A 109 20.95 -7.06 6.75
C ALA A 109 22.34 -7.59 7.16
N HIS A 110 23.06 -6.86 8.01
CA HIS A 110 24.29 -7.36 8.64
C HIS A 110 24.04 -8.25 9.84
N PHE A 111 22.94 -8.01 10.55
CA PHE A 111 22.52 -8.79 11.70
C PHE A 111 21.43 -9.79 11.30
N PRO A 112 21.20 -10.86 12.09
CA PRO A 112 20.07 -11.74 11.86
C PRO A 112 18.74 -10.97 11.84
N VAL A 113 17.88 -11.29 10.88
CA VAL A 113 16.52 -10.73 10.82
C VAL A 113 15.64 -11.48 11.82
N HIS A 114 15.01 -10.73 12.73
CA HIS A 114 14.04 -11.27 13.68
C HIS A 114 12.64 -11.20 13.08
N VAL A 115 11.91 -12.31 13.08
CA VAL A 115 10.52 -12.34 12.59
C VAL A 115 9.59 -12.48 13.78
N GLN A 116 8.59 -11.60 13.87
CA GLN A 116 7.51 -11.72 14.83
C GLN A 116 6.16 -11.71 14.12
N TRP A 117 5.36 -12.72 14.41
CA TRP A 117 4.01 -12.84 13.87
C TRP A 117 3.02 -12.02 14.70
N VAL A 118 2.10 -11.35 14.02
CA VAL A 118 1.07 -10.49 14.59
C VAL A 118 -0.27 -10.89 14.00
N ALA A 119 -1.30 -11.03 14.84
CA ALA A 119 -2.63 -11.41 14.38
C ALA A 119 -3.20 -10.41 13.35
N GLY A 120 -4.17 -10.86 12.54
CA GLY A 120 -4.71 -10.07 11.43
C GLY A 120 -3.91 -10.24 10.15
N ASN A 121 -4.34 -9.55 9.11
CA ASN A 121 -3.68 -9.47 7.80
C ASN A 121 -2.95 -8.13 7.63
N HIS A 122 -2.38 -7.89 6.44
CA HIS A 122 -1.67 -6.65 6.11
C HIS A 122 -2.45 -5.37 6.45
N ASN A 123 -3.77 -5.38 6.25
CA ASN A 123 -4.66 -4.23 6.46
C ASN A 123 -5.20 -4.15 7.90
N THR A 124 -5.32 -5.27 8.60
CA THR A 124 -5.94 -5.31 9.94
C THR A 124 -4.94 -5.37 11.08
N MET A 125 -3.68 -5.74 10.84
CA MET A 125 -2.66 -5.88 11.91
C MET A 125 -2.32 -4.56 12.63
N LEU A 126 -2.63 -3.41 12.00
CA LEU A 126 -2.43 -2.07 12.56
C LEU A 126 -3.69 -1.51 13.25
N ASN A 127 -4.79 -2.25 13.28
CA ASN A 127 -6.04 -1.84 13.93
C ASN A 127 -6.15 -2.42 15.34
N GLU A 128 -7.06 -1.87 16.15
CA GLU A 128 -7.38 -2.51 17.43
C GLU A 128 -8.13 -3.83 17.22
N PRO A 129 -7.84 -4.88 18.04
CA PRO A 129 -6.90 -4.87 19.17
C PRO A 129 -5.42 -5.16 18.81
N GLN A 130 -5.13 -5.62 17.59
CA GLN A 130 -3.82 -6.13 17.17
C GLN A 130 -2.68 -5.13 17.35
N VAL A 131 -2.94 -3.84 17.10
CA VAL A 131 -1.96 -2.76 17.25
C VAL A 131 -1.38 -2.66 18.66
N ARG A 132 -2.11 -3.10 19.70
CA ARG A 132 -1.63 -3.09 21.09
C ARG A 132 -0.54 -4.15 21.31
N GLU A 133 -0.70 -5.31 20.69
CA GLU A 133 0.33 -6.36 20.68
C GLU A 133 1.56 -5.88 19.92
N LEU A 134 1.35 -5.34 18.70
CA LEU A 134 2.40 -4.79 17.86
C LEU A 134 3.22 -3.70 18.58
N ALA A 135 2.55 -2.79 19.30
CA ALA A 135 3.21 -1.78 20.12
C ALA A 135 4.06 -2.40 21.25
N GLY A 136 3.62 -3.52 21.84
CA GLY A 136 4.41 -4.27 22.82
C GLY A 136 5.70 -4.83 22.23
N VAL A 137 5.64 -5.37 21.01
CA VAL A 137 6.82 -5.86 20.27
C VAL A 137 7.82 -4.74 20.01
N VAL A 138 7.34 -3.61 19.49
CA VAL A 138 8.18 -2.45 19.18
C VAL A 138 8.88 -1.95 20.45
N ARG A 139 8.17 -1.87 21.57
CA ARG A 139 8.77 -1.48 22.87
C ARG A 139 9.88 -2.42 23.31
N GLN A 140 9.66 -3.74 23.22
CA GLN A 140 10.68 -4.74 23.55
C GLN A 140 11.90 -4.64 22.63
N ALA A 141 11.69 -4.47 21.33
CA ALA A 141 12.77 -4.35 20.34
C ALA A 141 13.60 -3.06 20.55
N LEU A 142 12.97 -1.98 21.01
CA LEU A 142 13.63 -0.70 21.29
C LEU A 142 14.20 -0.59 22.71
N GLY A 143 13.96 -1.58 23.58
CA GLY A 143 14.41 -1.56 24.97
C GLY A 143 13.72 -0.52 25.85
N SER A 144 12.46 -0.18 25.54
CA SER A 144 11.66 0.88 26.20
C SER A 144 10.47 0.34 26.99
#